data_AF-A0A498QQT7-F1
#
_entry.id   AF-A0A498QQT7-F1
#
_cell.length_a   1.000
_cell.length_b   1.000
_cell.length_c   1.000
_cell.angle_alpha   90.00
_cell.angle_beta   90.00
_cell.angle_gamma   90.00
#
_symmetry.space_group_name_H-M   'P 1'
#
loop_
_entity.id
_entity.type
_entity.pdbx_description
1 polymer ?
#
loop_
_entity_poly.entity_id
_entity_poly.type
_entity_poly.pdbx_seq_one_letter_code
_entity_poly.pdbx_strand_id
1 'polypeptide(L)'
;MNFSVLPPEVNSARMFVGAGPGPMLSAAAAWDGLAAELQAAATSFSSVTSELAGAAWQGPASTAMAAAAAPYMGWLTAAAAQAGGAAGYARAMVSAFEAAQAATVQPIMVALNRNAFVRMVLTNWFGQNCPAIAGAEAEYEQMWAQDVAAMAGYHGSASAVAARLTPFQRMLQSLPGQVSASAPAAAPAGPDIALSMFGTTLFQSGTAHATSGFGGVAFAFGANSNATANTTMLTPGLGSFATAIGNNNTAVANGTLCTATVLGNYSNATGGFGGLGSTAFVTGDHSGASAGFSNRDFGNLAAVSGNYSSALAGSGSGNAAVTFGNDNTVRAGGNPAVAGGPTSNLNLGFAQGNNSNVMAGTLANNSSNANVAGVFLGNHSIANASDGNANIAAVVSATNGHAQAGSGNANIAGVYAGTGGSAQAGFGNLNAAAVSGLLPGTNNLTANALGSLKTTFKFLPPALDFLGP
;
A
#
# COMPACT_ATOMS: atom_id res chain seq x y z
N MET A 1 19.56 18.32 1.95
CA MET A 1 18.45 18.74 2.84
C MET A 1 18.90 19.97 3.62
N ASN A 2 17.99 20.90 3.96
CA ASN A 2 18.32 22.09 4.74
C ASN A 2 17.52 22.10 6.06
N PHE A 3 18.19 21.81 7.18
CA PHE A 3 17.58 21.76 8.51
C PHE A 3 17.58 23.12 9.22
N SER A 4 18.41 24.07 8.76
CA SER A 4 18.56 25.40 9.39
C SER A 4 17.43 26.36 9.06
N VAL A 5 16.48 25.97 8.21
CA VAL A 5 15.26 26.75 7.91
C VAL A 5 14.04 26.26 8.71
N LEU A 6 14.21 25.18 9.49
CA LEU A 6 13.15 24.60 10.31
C LEU A 6 13.39 24.96 11.77
N PRO A 7 12.37 25.40 12.52
CA PRO A 7 12.52 25.73 13.94
C PRO A 7 12.73 24.47 14.79
N PRO A 8 13.28 24.61 16.02
CA PRO A 8 13.56 23.50 16.92
C PRO A 8 12.33 22.64 17.23
N GLU A 9 11.11 23.19 17.30
CA GLU A 9 9.88 22.40 17.50
C GLU A 9 9.70 21.33 16.42
N VAL A 10 10.05 21.65 15.17
CA VAL A 10 9.90 20.74 14.03
C VAL A 10 11.05 19.73 13.97
N ASN A 11 12.29 20.18 14.15
CA ASN A 11 13.45 19.30 14.12
C ASN A 11 13.42 18.30 15.30
N SER A 12 13.14 18.77 16.51
CA SER A 12 12.92 17.94 17.69
C SER A 12 11.78 16.94 17.48
N ALA A 13 10.57 17.39 17.09
CA ALA A 13 9.41 16.50 16.96
C ALA A 13 9.65 15.38 15.94
N ARG A 14 10.33 15.65 14.83
CA ARG A 14 10.64 14.64 13.81
C ARG A 14 11.56 13.52 14.31
N MET A 15 12.42 13.80 15.28
CA MET A 15 13.34 12.80 15.86
C MET A 15 12.65 11.90 16.89
N PHE A 16 11.66 12.43 17.62
CA PHE A 16 10.98 11.71 18.71
C PHE A 16 9.63 11.09 18.30
N VAL A 17 9.08 11.45 17.15
CA VAL A 17 7.86 10.83 16.60
C VAL A 17 8.23 9.71 15.62
N GLY A 18 7.66 8.52 15.80
CA GLY A 18 7.82 7.40 14.87
C GLY A 18 7.89 6.05 15.58
N ALA A 19 8.11 4.98 14.80
CA ALA A 19 8.19 3.60 15.31
C ALA A 19 9.50 3.26 16.05
N GLY A 20 10.46 4.19 16.10
CA GLY A 20 11.78 3.99 16.71
C GLY A 20 12.67 2.99 15.95
N PRO A 21 13.78 2.52 16.56
CA PRO A 21 14.75 1.65 15.91
C PRO A 21 14.32 0.18 15.79
N GLY A 22 13.22 -0.22 16.47
CA GLY A 22 12.76 -1.60 16.58
C GLY A 22 12.58 -2.32 15.22
N PRO A 23 11.86 -1.74 14.25
CA PRO A 23 11.72 -2.34 12.92
C PRO A 23 13.06 -2.56 12.21
N MET A 24 14.00 -1.61 12.32
CA MET A 24 15.33 -1.74 11.70
C MET A 24 16.19 -2.82 12.37
N LEU A 25 16.08 -2.98 13.70
CA LEU A 25 16.73 -4.07 14.43
C LEU A 25 16.14 -5.43 14.05
N SER A 26 14.82 -5.53 13.85
CA SER A 26 14.18 -6.75 13.37
C SER A 26 14.64 -7.13 11.96
N ALA A 27 14.81 -6.13 11.08
CA ALA A 27 15.37 -6.33 9.75
C ALA A 27 16.83 -6.82 9.82
N ALA A 28 17.66 -6.25 10.72
CA ALA A 28 19.02 -6.72 10.93
C ALA A 28 19.07 -8.20 11.37
N ALA A 29 18.18 -8.60 12.29
CA ALA A 29 18.08 -9.99 12.74
C ALA A 29 17.62 -10.93 11.61
N ALA A 30 16.68 -10.50 10.75
CA ALA A 30 16.25 -11.28 9.60
C ALA A 30 17.38 -11.46 8.57
N TRP A 31 18.19 -10.43 8.32
CA TRP A 31 19.36 -10.51 7.45
C TRP A 31 20.46 -11.43 7.99
N ASP A 32 20.70 -11.43 9.30
CA ASP A 32 21.61 -12.40 9.92
C ASP A 32 21.07 -13.82 9.84
N GLY A 33 19.76 -14.01 10.04
CA GLY A 33 19.10 -15.31 9.85
C GLY A 33 19.30 -15.84 8.43
N LEU A 34 19.10 -14.99 7.42
CA LEU A 34 19.35 -15.34 6.02
C LEU A 34 20.83 -15.69 5.77
N ALA A 35 21.77 -14.92 6.34
CA ALA A 35 23.19 -15.22 6.22
C ALA A 35 23.54 -16.60 6.80
N ALA A 36 22.97 -16.94 7.96
CA ALA A 36 23.16 -18.24 8.61
C ALA A 36 22.59 -19.39 7.77
N GLU A 37 21.37 -19.25 7.25
CA GLU A 37 20.74 -20.26 6.38
C GLU A 37 21.52 -20.49 5.09
N LEU A 38 22.01 -19.42 4.45
CA LEU A 38 22.84 -19.52 3.24
C LEU A 38 24.18 -20.23 3.51
N GLN A 39 24.80 -19.94 4.66
CA GLN A 39 26.04 -20.61 5.06
C GLN A 39 25.81 -22.08 5.41
N ALA A 40 24.70 -22.40 6.07
CA ALA A 40 24.28 -23.77 6.37
C ALA A 40 24.00 -24.55 5.07
N ALA A 41 23.31 -23.93 4.11
CA ALA A 41 23.08 -24.50 2.79
C ALA A 41 24.39 -24.77 2.03
N ALA A 42 25.34 -23.83 2.05
CA ALA A 42 26.66 -24.03 1.44
C ALA A 42 27.40 -25.23 2.05
N THR A 43 27.36 -25.34 3.38
CA THR A 43 28.01 -26.44 4.13
C THR A 43 27.35 -27.78 3.83
N SER A 44 26.02 -27.84 3.83
CA SER A 44 25.25 -29.04 3.50
C SER A 44 25.53 -29.51 2.07
N PHE A 45 25.49 -28.59 1.10
CA PHE A 45 25.76 -28.89 -0.30
C PHE A 45 27.22 -29.37 -0.50
N SER A 46 28.18 -28.75 0.19
CA SER A 46 29.58 -29.21 0.18
C SER A 46 29.72 -30.64 0.72
N SER A 47 29.05 -30.96 1.83
CA SER A 47 29.05 -32.29 2.43
C SER A 47 28.50 -33.34 1.48
N VAL A 48 27.33 -33.11 0.89
CA VAL A 48 26.69 -34.04 -0.06
C VAL A 48 27.56 -34.24 -1.30
N THR A 49 28.14 -33.16 -1.83
CA THR A 49 28.99 -33.25 -3.03
C THR A 49 30.29 -34.00 -2.73
N SER A 50 30.88 -33.80 -1.55
CA SER A 50 32.08 -34.52 -1.11
C SER A 50 31.81 -36.00 -0.85
N GLU A 51 30.68 -36.34 -0.23
CA GLU A 51 30.30 -37.73 0.03
C GLU A 51 30.04 -38.48 -1.28
N LEU A 52 29.31 -37.86 -2.22
CA LEU A 52 29.03 -38.43 -3.53
C LEU A 52 30.32 -38.66 -4.35
N ALA A 53 31.26 -37.70 -4.31
CA ALA A 53 32.53 -37.81 -5.02
C ALA A 53 33.52 -38.79 -4.34
N GLY A 54 33.42 -38.96 -3.02
CA GLY A 54 34.29 -39.84 -2.21
C GLY A 54 33.83 -41.30 -2.12
N ALA A 55 32.56 -41.59 -2.44
CA ALA A 55 31.97 -42.93 -2.37
C ALA A 55 32.29 -43.79 -3.61
N ALA A 56 31.33 -44.60 -4.09
CA ALA A 56 31.54 -45.57 -5.17
C ALA A 56 31.70 -44.94 -6.58
N TRP A 57 31.35 -43.65 -6.74
CA TRP A 57 31.41 -42.97 -8.04
C TRP A 57 32.70 -42.15 -8.17
N GLN A 58 33.79 -42.84 -8.50
CA GLN A 58 35.10 -42.24 -8.72
C GLN A 58 35.49 -42.24 -10.20
N GLY A 59 36.21 -41.21 -10.64
CA GLY A 59 36.73 -41.08 -12.01
C GLY A 59 36.48 -39.70 -12.64
N PRO A 60 36.89 -39.50 -13.92
CA PRO A 60 36.86 -38.20 -14.60
C PRO A 60 35.49 -37.51 -14.63
N ALA A 61 34.40 -38.31 -14.70
CA ALA A 61 33.04 -37.80 -14.68
C ALA A 61 32.62 -37.23 -13.30
N SER A 62 33.02 -37.91 -12.21
CA SER A 62 32.77 -37.45 -10.83
C SER A 62 33.54 -36.16 -10.53
N THR A 63 34.81 -36.08 -10.96
CA THR A 63 35.59 -34.84 -10.84
C THR A 63 35.02 -33.69 -11.67
N ALA A 64 34.45 -33.97 -12.84
CA ALA A 64 33.79 -32.94 -13.66
C ALA A 64 32.50 -32.43 -13.01
N MET A 65 31.71 -33.30 -12.37
CA MET A 65 30.52 -32.88 -11.63
C MET A 65 30.87 -32.06 -10.38
N ALA A 66 31.88 -32.47 -9.62
CA ALA A 66 32.36 -31.71 -8.46
C ALA A 66 32.86 -30.31 -8.86
N ALA A 67 33.56 -30.21 -10.00
CA ALA A 67 33.98 -28.93 -10.55
C ALA A 67 32.78 -28.05 -10.99
N ALA A 68 31.72 -28.65 -11.53
CA ALA A 68 30.49 -27.94 -11.91
C ALA A 68 29.67 -27.45 -10.71
N ALA A 69 29.82 -28.09 -9.54
CA ALA A 69 29.13 -27.74 -8.30
C ALA A 69 29.80 -26.58 -7.54
N ALA A 70 31.10 -26.35 -7.75
CA ALA A 70 31.89 -25.33 -7.06
C ALA A 70 31.36 -23.87 -7.22
N PRO A 71 30.89 -23.42 -8.41
CA PRO A 71 30.34 -22.08 -8.57
C PRO A 71 29.09 -21.82 -7.70
N TYR A 72 28.25 -22.83 -7.49
CA TYR A 72 27.05 -22.70 -6.65
C TYR A 72 27.40 -22.57 -5.17
N MET A 73 28.41 -23.30 -4.68
CA MET A 73 28.94 -23.10 -3.32
C MET A 73 29.56 -21.71 -3.15
N GLY A 74 30.31 -21.25 -4.16
CA GLY A 74 30.86 -19.90 -4.18
C GLY A 74 29.76 -18.82 -4.15
N TRP A 75 28.65 -19.07 -4.85
CA TRP A 75 27.48 -18.21 -4.83
C TRP A 75 26.83 -18.14 -3.43
N LEU A 76 26.57 -19.29 -2.81
CA LEU A 76 25.92 -19.36 -1.49
C LEU A 76 26.75 -18.67 -0.40
N THR A 77 28.07 -18.89 -0.40
CA THR A 77 28.99 -18.27 0.56
C THR A 77 29.13 -16.76 0.35
N ALA A 78 29.19 -16.30 -0.91
CA ALA A 78 29.21 -14.87 -1.23
C ALA A 78 27.89 -14.18 -0.86
N ALA A 79 26.75 -14.84 -1.12
CA ALA A 79 25.42 -14.36 -0.73
C ALA A 79 25.29 -14.23 0.80
N ALA A 80 25.79 -15.23 1.55
CA ALA A 80 25.81 -15.20 3.01
C ALA A 80 26.61 -14.00 3.55
N ALA A 81 27.79 -13.73 2.98
CA ALA A 81 28.62 -12.59 3.37
C ALA A 81 27.93 -11.24 3.09
N GLN A 82 27.22 -11.12 1.96
CA GLN A 82 26.47 -9.90 1.64
C GLN A 82 25.27 -9.69 2.56
N ALA A 83 24.54 -10.76 2.89
CA ALA A 83 23.43 -10.70 3.85
C ALA A 83 23.91 -10.25 5.25
N GLY A 84 25.05 -10.78 5.73
CA GLY A 84 25.67 -10.32 6.97
C GLY A 84 26.12 -8.85 6.90
N GLY A 85 26.63 -8.40 5.75
CA GLY A 85 26.93 -6.99 5.51
C GLY A 85 25.70 -6.09 5.61
N ALA A 86 24.56 -6.51 5.04
CA ALA A 86 23.29 -5.78 5.12
C ALA A 86 22.79 -5.64 6.56
N ALA A 87 22.90 -6.68 7.37
CA ALA A 87 22.61 -6.61 8.80
C ALA A 87 23.52 -5.61 9.53
N GLY A 88 24.81 -5.58 9.19
CA GLY A 88 25.76 -4.59 9.70
C GLY A 88 25.38 -3.14 9.36
N TYR A 89 24.95 -2.87 8.12
CA TYR A 89 24.49 -1.55 7.72
C TYR A 89 23.20 -1.12 8.43
N ALA A 90 22.25 -2.05 8.64
CA ALA A 90 21.03 -1.77 9.40
C ALA A 90 21.35 -1.36 10.85
N ARG A 91 22.29 -2.04 11.51
CA ARG A 91 22.77 -1.67 12.85
C ARG A 91 23.49 -0.32 12.86
N ALA A 92 24.29 -0.02 11.84
CA ALA A 92 24.96 1.27 11.72
C ALA A 92 23.96 2.43 11.53
N MET A 93 22.83 2.20 10.86
CA MET A 93 21.74 3.18 10.79
C MET A 93 21.04 3.38 12.13
N VAL A 94 20.84 2.30 12.89
CA VAL A 94 20.26 2.38 14.25
C VAL A 94 21.16 3.21 15.17
N SER A 95 22.46 2.95 15.18
CA SER A 95 23.39 3.74 16.00
C SER A 95 23.46 5.21 15.58
N ALA A 96 23.37 5.51 14.28
CA ALA A 96 23.28 6.87 13.78
C ALA A 96 21.98 7.57 14.24
N PHE A 97 20.85 6.85 14.26
CA PHE A 97 19.58 7.36 14.77
C PHE A 97 19.63 7.61 16.28
N GLU A 98 20.15 6.67 17.07
CA GLU A 98 20.25 6.82 18.53
C GLU A 98 21.20 7.96 18.93
N ALA A 99 22.32 8.10 18.23
CA ALA A 99 23.25 9.22 18.43
C ALA A 99 22.59 10.57 18.10
N ALA A 100 21.80 10.63 17.02
CA ALA A 100 21.06 11.83 16.66
C ALA A 100 19.97 12.15 17.68
N GLN A 101 19.18 11.15 18.10
CA GLN A 101 18.15 11.30 19.11
C GLN A 101 18.71 11.77 20.46
N ALA A 102 19.88 11.27 20.88
CA ALA A 102 20.55 11.71 22.10
C ALA A 102 21.09 13.15 22.01
N ALA A 103 21.46 13.61 20.81
CA ALA A 103 21.96 14.96 20.56
C ALA A 103 20.84 16.00 20.36
N THR A 104 19.65 15.57 19.90
CA THR A 104 18.49 16.44 19.67
C THR A 104 17.85 16.88 20.98
N VAL A 105 17.37 18.12 21.01
CA VAL A 105 16.66 18.70 22.15
C VAL A 105 15.31 17.98 22.33
N GLN A 106 14.92 17.73 23.59
CA GLN A 106 13.59 17.15 23.83
C GLN A 106 12.49 18.18 23.56
N PRO A 107 11.38 17.82 22.87
CA PRO A 107 10.30 18.75 22.55
C PRO A 107 9.72 19.51 23.77
N ILE A 108 9.74 18.88 24.95
CA ILE A 108 9.26 19.52 26.19
C ILE A 108 10.13 20.70 26.62
N MET A 109 11.44 20.68 26.34
CA MET A 109 12.36 21.77 26.67
C MET A 109 12.07 23.01 25.81
N VAL A 110 11.79 22.79 24.52
CA VAL A 110 11.39 23.85 23.60
C VAL A 110 10.06 24.47 24.04
N ALA A 111 9.07 23.64 24.39
CA ALA A 111 7.77 24.11 24.87
C ALA A 111 7.88 24.90 26.19
N LEU A 112 8.74 24.47 27.12
CA LEU A 112 8.97 25.17 28.39
C LEU A 112 9.56 26.56 28.16
N ASN A 113 10.57 26.68 27.29
CA ASN A 113 11.17 27.97 26.92
C ASN A 113 10.13 28.91 26.29
N ARG A 114 9.32 28.42 25.33
CA ARG A 114 8.28 29.24 24.68
C ARG A 114 7.20 29.71 25.67
N ASN A 115 6.79 28.87 26.62
CA ASN A 115 5.82 29.25 27.65
C ASN A 115 6.40 30.30 28.61
N ALA A 116 7.65 30.11 29.05
CA ALA A 116 8.36 31.09 29.88
C ALA A 116 8.50 32.44 29.16
N PHE A 117 8.87 32.43 27.88
CA PHE A 117 8.95 33.62 27.03
C PHE A 117 7.62 34.38 26.99
N VAL A 118 6.51 33.71 26.65
CA VAL A 118 5.18 34.34 26.59
C VAL A 118 4.78 34.94 27.94
N ARG A 119 5.04 34.23 29.06
CA ARG A 119 4.74 34.73 30.40
C ARG A 119 5.55 35.97 30.76
N MET A 120 6.83 36.03 30.38
CA MET A 120 7.68 37.20 30.61
C MET A 120 7.24 38.40 29.77
N VAL A 121 6.83 38.18 28.52
CA VAL A 121 6.27 39.23 27.63
C VAL A 121 4.97 39.80 28.20
N LEU A 122 4.02 38.93 28.61
CA LEU A 122 2.73 39.36 29.17
C LEU A 122 2.85 40.11 30.49
N THR A 123 3.94 39.89 31.24
CA THR A 123 4.21 40.58 32.51
C THR A 123 5.15 41.79 32.36
N ASN A 124 5.57 42.14 31.14
CA ASN A 124 6.55 43.20 30.87
C ASN A 124 5.95 44.63 30.81
N TRP A 125 5.05 44.96 31.73
CA TRP A 125 4.33 46.25 31.73
C TRP A 125 5.26 47.47 31.79
N PHE A 126 6.40 47.33 32.47
CA PHE A 126 7.36 48.41 32.71
C PHE A 126 8.71 48.20 31.99
N GLY A 127 8.81 47.21 31.09
CA GLY A 127 10.07 46.92 30.37
C GLY A 127 11.16 46.24 31.21
N GLN A 128 10.91 45.91 32.48
CA GLN A 128 11.92 45.33 33.38
C GLN A 128 12.33 43.90 33.00
N ASN A 129 11.47 43.16 32.30
CA ASN A 129 11.74 41.79 31.88
C ASN A 129 12.56 41.69 30.60
N CYS A 130 12.91 42.81 29.94
CA CYS A 130 13.62 42.80 28.66
C CYS A 130 14.91 41.94 28.65
N PRO A 131 15.80 41.99 29.67
CA PRO A 131 16.98 41.12 29.71
C PRO A 131 16.65 39.62 29.81
N ALA A 132 15.59 39.27 30.55
CA ALA A 132 15.16 37.88 30.71
C ALA A 132 14.48 37.32 29.45
N ILE A 133 13.75 38.17 28.71
CA ILE A 133 13.18 37.86 27.39
C ILE A 133 14.31 37.57 26.40
N ALA A 134 15.32 38.44 26.33
CA ALA A 134 16.49 38.24 25.47
C ALA A 134 17.28 36.95 25.84
N GLY A 135 17.36 36.62 27.14
CA GLY A 135 17.93 35.35 27.60
C GLY A 135 17.16 34.13 27.09
N ALA A 136 15.83 34.15 27.19
CA ALA A 136 14.99 33.06 26.68
C ALA A 136 15.05 32.92 25.14
N GLU A 137 15.15 34.03 24.41
CA GLU A 137 15.39 34.01 22.96
C GLU A 137 16.76 33.41 22.63
N ALA A 138 17.81 33.77 23.36
CA ALA A 138 19.14 33.19 23.16
C ALA A 138 19.18 31.67 23.43
N GLU A 139 18.49 31.21 24.47
CA GLU A 139 18.33 29.76 24.74
C GLU A 139 17.57 29.04 23.62
N TYR A 140 16.54 29.69 23.06
CA TYR A 140 15.80 29.15 21.93
C TYR A 140 16.67 29.00 20.68
N GLU A 141 17.48 30.02 20.36
CA GLU A 141 18.45 29.98 19.26
C GLU A 141 19.54 28.90 19.49
N GLN A 142 19.95 28.66 20.74
CA GLN A 142 20.86 27.56 21.07
C GLN A 142 20.23 26.19 20.83
N MET A 143 18.97 25.99 21.24
CA MET A 143 18.23 24.76 20.96
C MET A 143 18.08 24.55 19.45
N TRP A 144 17.83 25.63 18.70
CA TRP A 144 17.77 25.57 17.24
C TRP A 144 19.10 25.12 16.64
N ALA A 145 20.22 25.75 17.04
CA ALA A 145 21.55 25.38 16.54
C ALA A 145 21.92 23.93 16.88
N GLN A 146 21.59 23.46 18.09
CA GLN A 146 21.82 22.08 18.53
C GLN A 146 21.03 21.07 17.67
N ASP A 147 19.75 21.32 17.43
CA ASP A 147 18.91 20.47 16.59
C ASP A 147 19.39 20.42 15.14
N VAL A 148 19.82 21.56 14.60
CA VAL A 148 20.41 21.63 13.25
C VAL A 148 21.69 20.80 13.18
N ALA A 149 22.57 20.90 14.18
CA ALA A 149 23.80 20.12 14.24
C ALA A 149 23.51 18.61 14.35
N ALA A 150 22.56 18.21 15.20
CA ALA A 150 22.13 16.81 15.35
C ALA A 150 21.59 16.24 14.03
N MET A 151 20.70 16.97 13.35
CA MET A 151 20.12 16.52 12.07
C MET A 151 21.13 16.51 10.92
N ALA A 152 22.07 17.44 10.90
CA ALA A 152 23.16 17.43 9.92
C ALA A 152 24.11 16.24 10.14
N GLY A 153 24.46 15.94 11.40
CA GLY A 153 25.25 14.77 11.77
C GLY A 153 24.55 13.46 11.42
N TYR A 154 23.24 13.38 11.67
CA TYR A 154 22.41 12.24 11.27
C TYR A 154 22.43 12.04 9.76
N HIS A 155 22.17 13.10 8.99
CA HIS A 155 22.17 13.04 7.53
C HIS A 155 23.55 12.63 6.99
N GLY A 156 24.65 13.13 7.55
CA GLY A 156 26.01 12.74 7.16
C GLY A 156 26.27 11.25 7.40
N SER A 157 25.93 10.76 8.59
CA SER A 157 26.10 9.35 8.97
C SER A 157 25.21 8.43 8.13
N ALA A 158 23.93 8.80 7.95
CA ALA A 158 22.99 8.06 7.11
C ALA A 158 23.41 8.02 5.64
N SER A 159 23.91 9.14 5.11
CA SER A 159 24.45 9.22 3.74
C SER A 159 25.69 8.34 3.57
N ALA A 160 26.56 8.28 4.58
CA ALA A 160 27.73 7.42 4.57
C ALA A 160 27.37 5.93 4.57
N VAL A 161 26.36 5.52 5.34
CA VAL A 161 25.85 4.14 5.31
C VAL A 161 25.17 3.84 3.97
N ALA A 162 24.34 4.76 3.47
CA ALA A 162 23.69 4.62 2.16
C ALA A 162 24.69 4.50 1.01
N ALA A 163 25.82 5.23 1.06
CA ALA A 163 26.87 5.14 0.06
C ALA A 163 27.60 3.78 0.05
N ARG A 164 27.58 3.06 1.18
CA ARG A 164 28.15 1.70 1.30
C ARG A 164 27.19 0.60 0.86
N LEU A 165 25.90 0.91 0.73
CA LEU A 165 24.94 -0.02 0.14
C LEU A 165 25.23 -0.13 -1.36
N THR A 166 25.91 -1.21 -1.73
CA THR A 166 26.02 -1.59 -3.13
C THR A 166 24.63 -1.82 -3.69
N PRO A 167 24.27 -1.23 -4.85
CA PRO A 167 23.03 -1.56 -5.52
C PRO A 167 22.91 -3.07 -5.68
N PHE A 168 21.73 -3.62 -5.41
CA PHE A 168 21.49 -5.06 -5.48
C PHE A 168 21.95 -5.68 -6.81
N GLN A 169 21.85 -4.92 -7.91
CA GLN A 169 22.37 -5.29 -9.22
C GLN A 169 23.89 -5.55 -9.24
N ARG A 170 24.69 -4.69 -8.59
CA ARG A 170 26.14 -4.89 -8.45
C ARG A 170 26.47 -6.03 -7.50
N MET A 171 25.68 -6.18 -6.44
CA MET A 171 25.81 -7.34 -5.56
C MET A 171 25.63 -8.62 -6.35
N LEU A 172 24.56 -8.74 -7.14
CA LEU A 172 24.27 -9.93 -7.96
C LEU A 172 25.34 -10.22 -9.01
N GLN A 173 25.90 -9.18 -9.65
CA GLN A 173 27.02 -9.30 -10.60
C GLN A 173 28.33 -9.77 -9.95
N SER A 174 28.49 -9.55 -8.64
CA SER A 174 29.69 -9.95 -7.90
C SER A 174 29.65 -11.39 -7.38
N LEU A 175 28.52 -12.11 -7.53
CA LEU A 175 28.41 -13.51 -7.13
C LEU A 175 28.97 -14.46 -8.22
N PRO A 176 29.68 -15.53 -7.84
CA PRO A 176 30.16 -16.55 -8.78
C PRO A 176 29.01 -17.30 -9.50
N GLY A 177 29.17 -17.59 -10.79
CA GLY A 177 28.21 -18.35 -11.62
C GLY A 177 27.67 -17.54 -12.81
N GLN A 178 27.63 -18.10 -14.01
CA GLN A 178 27.32 -17.37 -15.25
C GLN A 178 25.94 -16.69 -15.22
N VAL A 179 25.96 -15.36 -15.06
CA VAL A 179 24.82 -14.47 -15.29
C VAL A 179 24.69 -14.25 -16.80
N SER A 180 23.91 -15.08 -17.49
CA SER A 180 23.67 -14.89 -18.93
C SER A 180 22.63 -13.80 -19.13
N ALA A 181 23.08 -12.59 -19.50
CA ALA A 181 22.22 -11.55 -20.05
C ALA A 181 21.72 -11.99 -21.44
N SER A 182 20.48 -12.46 -21.53
CA SER A 182 19.80 -12.60 -22.83
C SER A 182 19.14 -11.28 -23.18
N ALA A 183 19.71 -10.54 -24.13
CA ALA A 183 19.11 -9.34 -24.69
C ALA A 183 17.99 -9.70 -25.69
N PRO A 184 16.82 -9.05 -25.62
CA PRO A 184 16.03 -8.72 -26.79
C PRO A 184 16.24 -7.27 -27.19
N ALA A 185 16.13 -7.01 -28.48
CA ALA A 185 16.45 -5.74 -29.11
C ALA A 185 15.39 -4.63 -28.85
N ALA A 186 15.92 -3.40 -28.78
CA ALA A 186 15.28 -2.09 -29.05
C ALA A 186 14.40 -1.41 -27.98
N ALA A 187 15.03 -0.59 -27.13
CA ALA A 187 14.72 0.82 -26.79
C ALA A 187 15.53 1.24 -25.52
N PRO A 188 15.79 2.53 -25.23
CA PRO A 188 16.79 2.95 -24.24
C PRO A 188 16.24 2.85 -22.80
N ALA A 189 16.12 1.62 -22.29
CA ALA A 189 16.09 1.33 -20.87
C ALA A 189 17.32 0.49 -20.54
N GLY A 190 17.90 0.65 -19.34
CA GLY A 190 19.13 -0.02 -18.93
C GLY A 190 19.10 -1.55 -19.11
N PRO A 191 20.25 -2.24 -19.01
CA PRO A 191 20.35 -3.65 -19.35
C PRO A 191 19.35 -4.51 -18.56
N ASP A 192 18.59 -5.34 -19.29
CA ASP A 192 17.69 -6.33 -18.72
C ASP A 192 18.51 -7.38 -17.94
N ILE A 193 18.28 -7.53 -16.63
CA ILE A 193 18.93 -8.54 -15.80
C ILE A 193 17.88 -9.56 -15.40
N ALA A 194 18.04 -10.84 -15.73
CA ALA A 194 17.16 -11.94 -15.30
C ALA A 194 17.96 -12.97 -14.48
N LEU A 195 17.50 -13.29 -13.27
CA LEU A 195 17.99 -14.41 -12.46
C LEU A 195 17.10 -15.61 -12.73
N SER A 196 17.64 -16.70 -13.28
CA SER A 196 16.92 -17.94 -13.54
C SER A 196 17.60 -19.14 -12.89
N MET A 197 16.82 -20.03 -12.29
CA MET A 197 17.29 -21.32 -11.76
C MET A 197 16.41 -22.42 -12.34
N PHE A 198 17.02 -23.46 -12.94
CA PHE A 198 16.30 -24.56 -13.60
C PHE A 198 15.23 -24.11 -14.63
N GLY A 199 15.49 -23.02 -15.37
CA GLY A 199 14.55 -22.48 -16.36
C GLY A 199 13.42 -21.62 -15.78
N THR A 200 13.47 -21.28 -14.48
CA THR A 200 12.47 -20.47 -13.79
C THR A 200 13.03 -19.09 -13.42
N THR A 201 12.39 -18.00 -13.84
CA THR A 201 12.87 -16.63 -13.57
C THR A 201 12.45 -16.17 -12.16
N LEU A 202 13.44 -15.88 -11.30
CA LEU A 202 13.26 -15.47 -9.90
C LEU A 202 13.30 -13.94 -9.71
N PHE A 203 14.04 -13.22 -10.55
CA PHE A 203 14.18 -11.76 -10.50
C PHE A 203 14.41 -11.21 -11.90
N GLN A 204 13.71 -10.14 -12.30
CA GLN A 204 14.04 -9.41 -13.54
C GLN A 204 13.93 -7.88 -13.37
N SER A 205 14.90 -7.13 -13.93
CA SER A 205 14.98 -5.66 -13.89
C SER A 205 15.11 -5.12 -15.33
N GLY A 206 14.28 -4.14 -15.74
CA GLY A 206 14.24 -3.58 -17.11
C GLY A 206 12.84 -3.69 -17.76
N THR A 207 12.70 -4.00 -19.05
CA THR A 207 11.41 -4.52 -19.59
C THR A 207 11.18 -5.93 -19.04
N ALA A 208 10.95 -5.99 -17.73
CA ALA A 208 11.12 -7.18 -16.94
C ALA A 208 9.87 -8.04 -16.99
N HIS A 209 9.94 -9.26 -17.51
CA HIS A 209 8.86 -10.24 -17.41
C HIS A 209 9.25 -11.34 -16.41
N ALA A 210 9.01 -11.09 -15.12
CA ALA A 210 9.29 -12.07 -14.06
C ALA A 210 8.15 -13.09 -13.98
N THR A 211 8.42 -14.37 -14.25
CA THR A 211 7.41 -15.44 -14.21
C THR A 211 7.85 -16.54 -13.27
N SER A 212 7.15 -16.71 -12.14
CA SER A 212 7.54 -17.69 -11.13
C SER A 212 7.35 -19.14 -11.62
N GLY A 213 8.38 -19.98 -11.50
CA GLY A 213 8.27 -21.43 -11.74
C GLY A 213 8.17 -22.30 -10.48
N PHE A 214 8.55 -21.78 -9.30
CA PHE A 214 8.41 -22.46 -7.99
C PHE A 214 8.01 -21.45 -6.90
N GLY A 215 7.03 -21.79 -6.05
CA GLY A 215 6.66 -21.01 -4.85
C GLY A 215 5.78 -19.78 -5.08
N GLY A 216 5.40 -19.45 -6.33
CA GLY A 216 4.41 -18.41 -6.61
C GLY A 216 4.86 -16.98 -6.35
N VAL A 217 6.15 -16.64 -6.40
CA VAL A 217 6.61 -15.27 -6.12
C VAL A 217 7.27 -14.64 -7.35
N ALA A 218 6.88 -13.41 -7.70
CA ALA A 218 7.42 -12.64 -8.82
C ALA A 218 7.64 -11.17 -8.43
N PHE A 219 8.85 -10.65 -8.68
CA PHE A 219 9.20 -9.25 -8.49
C PHE A 219 9.74 -8.64 -9.79
N ALA A 220 9.20 -7.50 -10.20
CA ALA A 220 9.66 -6.75 -11.36
C ALA A 220 9.92 -5.28 -11.01
N PHE A 221 11.03 -4.73 -11.50
CA PHE A 221 11.44 -3.35 -11.22
C PHE A 221 11.82 -2.63 -12.51
N GLY A 222 11.36 -1.39 -12.64
CA GLY A 222 11.55 -0.56 -13.84
C GLY A 222 10.22 -0.12 -14.43
N ALA A 223 10.27 0.78 -15.40
CA ALA A 223 9.08 1.11 -16.19
C ALA A 223 8.82 0.02 -17.26
N ASN A 224 7.57 -0.19 -17.66
CA ASN A 224 7.17 -1.20 -18.64
C ASN A 224 7.53 -2.64 -18.22
N SER A 225 7.37 -2.93 -16.93
CA SER A 225 7.65 -4.22 -16.29
C SER A 225 6.37 -5.03 -16.03
N ASN A 226 6.49 -6.35 -16.08
CA ASN A 226 5.45 -7.32 -15.74
C ASN A 226 5.95 -8.34 -14.70
N ALA A 227 5.28 -8.42 -13.55
CA ALA A 227 5.47 -9.47 -12.56
C ALA A 227 4.31 -10.46 -12.63
N THR A 228 4.55 -11.71 -13.01
CA THR A 228 3.53 -12.76 -13.08
C THR A 228 3.88 -13.92 -12.13
N ALA A 229 3.10 -14.05 -11.07
CA ALA A 229 3.19 -15.14 -10.10
C ALA A 229 2.13 -16.21 -10.38
N ASN A 230 2.56 -17.45 -10.58
CA ASN A 230 1.70 -18.60 -10.82
C ASN A 230 2.04 -19.72 -9.82
N THR A 231 1.05 -20.17 -9.05
CA THR A 231 1.12 -21.43 -8.31
C THR A 231 0.44 -22.52 -9.14
N THR A 232 1.15 -23.59 -9.50
CA THR A 232 0.52 -24.80 -10.05
C THR A 232 -0.20 -25.56 -8.94
N MET A 233 -1.25 -26.32 -9.32
CA MET A 233 -2.13 -27.08 -8.39
C MET A 233 -1.43 -28.16 -7.54
N LEU A 234 -0.10 -28.28 -7.62
CA LEU A 234 0.71 -29.32 -6.97
C LEU A 234 1.27 -28.93 -5.59
N THR A 235 1.04 -27.69 -5.11
CA THR A 235 1.47 -27.28 -3.76
C THR A 235 0.34 -26.57 -3.00
N PRO A 236 -0.53 -27.31 -2.28
CA PRO A 236 -1.55 -26.70 -1.44
C PRO A 236 -0.88 -25.89 -0.32
N GLY A 237 -1.13 -24.58 -0.24
CA GLY A 237 -0.86 -23.77 0.96
C GLY A 237 0.08 -22.55 0.82
N LEU A 238 0.77 -22.35 -0.30
CA LEU A 238 1.55 -21.13 -0.55
C LEU A 238 0.82 -20.26 -1.59
N GLY A 239 0.51 -19.01 -1.22
CA GLY A 239 -0.15 -18.06 -2.11
C GLY A 239 0.79 -17.49 -3.18
N SER A 240 0.21 -16.92 -4.24
CA SER A 240 1.00 -16.23 -5.28
C SER A 240 1.19 -14.75 -4.95
N PHE A 241 2.42 -14.25 -5.01
CA PHE A 241 2.77 -12.86 -4.72
C PHE A 241 3.47 -12.24 -5.93
N ALA A 242 2.81 -11.30 -6.61
CA ALA A 242 3.38 -10.53 -7.70
C ALA A 242 3.53 -9.07 -7.30
N THR A 243 4.74 -8.52 -7.40
CA THR A 243 4.99 -7.09 -7.13
C THR A 243 5.75 -6.45 -8.28
N ALA A 244 5.24 -5.33 -8.78
CA ALA A 244 5.94 -4.51 -9.77
C ALA A 244 6.13 -3.06 -9.28
N ILE A 245 7.30 -2.46 -9.52
CA ILE A 245 7.62 -1.09 -9.11
C ILE A 245 8.15 -0.28 -10.29
N GLY A 246 7.50 0.85 -10.60
CA GLY A 246 7.74 1.69 -11.76
C GLY A 246 6.45 2.00 -12.54
N ASN A 247 6.53 2.87 -13.54
CA ASN A 247 5.38 3.29 -14.35
C ASN A 247 5.10 2.31 -15.49
N ASN A 248 3.85 2.24 -15.95
CA ASN A 248 3.41 1.32 -17.03
C ASN A 248 3.64 -0.15 -16.69
N ASN A 249 3.39 -0.52 -15.44
CA ASN A 249 3.69 -1.85 -14.93
C ASN A 249 2.45 -2.72 -14.78
N THR A 250 2.64 -4.02 -14.86
CA THR A 250 1.58 -5.02 -14.61
C THR A 250 2.05 -6.00 -13.55
N ALA A 251 1.21 -6.32 -12.57
CA ALA A 251 1.43 -7.42 -11.64
C ALA A 251 0.23 -8.38 -11.69
N VAL A 252 0.48 -9.66 -11.91
CA VAL A 252 -0.55 -10.71 -12.01
C VAL A 252 -0.20 -11.82 -11.03
N ALA A 253 -1.11 -12.10 -10.10
CA ALA A 253 -0.95 -13.18 -9.13
C ALA A 253 -2.09 -14.19 -9.25
N ASN A 254 -1.74 -15.42 -9.66
CA ASN A 254 -2.67 -16.51 -9.96
C ASN A 254 -2.54 -17.63 -8.92
N GLY A 255 -3.63 -17.99 -8.27
CA GLY A 255 -3.64 -19.00 -7.22
C GLY A 255 -4.62 -18.68 -6.10
N THR A 256 -4.62 -19.51 -5.07
CA THR A 256 -5.33 -19.28 -3.81
C THR A 256 -4.48 -18.35 -2.92
N LEU A 257 -5.10 -17.46 -2.14
CA LEU A 257 -4.42 -16.45 -1.29
C LEU A 257 -3.39 -15.61 -2.06
N CYS A 258 -3.75 -15.14 -3.25
CA CYS A 258 -2.83 -14.39 -4.08
C CYS A 258 -2.88 -12.89 -3.83
N THR A 259 -1.73 -12.23 -3.98
CA THR A 259 -1.56 -10.79 -3.86
C THR A 259 -0.80 -10.24 -5.05
N ALA A 260 -1.43 -9.32 -5.77
CA ALA A 260 -0.78 -8.50 -6.76
C ALA A 260 -0.58 -7.07 -6.21
N THR A 261 0.60 -6.50 -6.39
CA THR A 261 0.93 -5.15 -5.91
C THR A 261 1.66 -4.37 -6.99
N VAL A 262 1.25 -3.13 -7.25
CA VAL A 262 1.99 -2.22 -8.12
C VAL A 262 2.20 -0.85 -7.49
N LEU A 263 3.43 -0.34 -7.57
CA LEU A 263 3.79 1.03 -7.19
C LEU A 263 4.24 1.79 -8.44
N GLY A 264 3.39 2.66 -8.97
CA GLY A 264 3.68 3.53 -10.11
C GLY A 264 2.43 3.90 -10.92
N ASN A 265 2.57 4.91 -11.77
CA ASN A 265 1.47 5.41 -12.60
C ASN A 265 1.21 4.50 -13.81
N TYR A 266 0.01 4.60 -14.41
CA TYR A 266 -0.39 3.83 -15.60
C TYR A 266 -0.27 2.32 -15.43
N SER A 267 -0.56 1.81 -14.23
CA SER A 267 -0.19 0.46 -13.84
C SER A 267 -1.38 -0.39 -13.40
N ASN A 268 -1.26 -1.71 -13.53
CA ASN A 268 -2.36 -2.64 -13.24
C ASN A 268 -1.91 -3.79 -12.31
N ALA A 269 -2.63 -4.01 -11.22
CA ALA A 269 -2.51 -5.18 -10.37
C ALA A 269 -3.74 -6.09 -10.54
N THR A 270 -3.50 -7.38 -10.71
CA THR A 270 -4.54 -8.39 -10.93
C THR A 270 -4.30 -9.61 -10.06
N GLY A 271 -5.17 -9.87 -9.09
CA GLY A 271 -5.20 -11.10 -8.30
C GLY A 271 -6.45 -11.92 -8.61
N GLY A 272 -6.35 -13.25 -8.71
CA GLY A 272 -7.49 -14.10 -8.35
C GLY A 272 -8.05 -15.05 -9.40
N PHE A 273 -7.28 -16.11 -9.66
CA PHE A 273 -7.76 -17.27 -10.41
C PHE A 273 -7.89 -18.54 -9.53
N GLY A 274 -7.98 -18.44 -8.20
CA GLY A 274 -7.76 -19.60 -7.32
C GLY A 274 -8.62 -19.75 -6.05
N GLY A 275 -9.76 -19.08 -5.90
CA GLY A 275 -10.85 -19.55 -5.04
C GLY A 275 -10.91 -19.00 -3.62
N LEU A 276 -9.87 -18.37 -3.04
CA LEU A 276 -9.94 -17.74 -1.70
C LEU A 276 -8.94 -16.58 -1.60
N GLY A 277 -9.34 -15.46 -0.99
CA GLY A 277 -8.47 -14.42 -0.45
C GLY A 277 -7.60 -13.67 -1.46
N SER A 278 -8.13 -13.38 -2.65
CA SER A 278 -7.37 -12.65 -3.68
C SER A 278 -7.32 -11.16 -3.38
N THR A 279 -6.14 -10.58 -3.48
CA THR A 279 -5.91 -9.16 -3.20
C THR A 279 -5.15 -8.47 -4.32
N ALA A 280 -5.50 -7.22 -4.61
CA ALA A 280 -4.79 -6.36 -5.54
C ALA A 280 -4.64 -4.97 -4.95
N PHE A 281 -3.41 -4.46 -4.93
CA PHE A 281 -3.07 -3.15 -4.40
C PHE A 281 -2.33 -2.34 -5.45
N VAL A 282 -2.75 -1.09 -5.67
CA VAL A 282 -1.99 -0.16 -6.51
C VAL A 282 -1.84 1.20 -5.84
N THR A 283 -0.65 1.79 -5.97
CA THR A 283 -0.43 3.20 -5.66
C THR A 283 0.11 3.89 -6.91
N GLY A 284 -0.62 4.86 -7.44
CA GLY A 284 -0.29 5.59 -8.65
C GLY A 284 -1.53 6.10 -9.38
N ASP A 285 -1.36 7.14 -10.18
CA ASP A 285 -2.43 7.71 -11.00
C ASP A 285 -2.68 6.83 -12.25
N HIS A 286 -3.88 6.94 -12.85
CA HIS A 286 -4.27 6.22 -14.06
C HIS A 286 -4.11 4.70 -13.96
N SER A 287 -4.40 4.14 -12.79
CA SER A 287 -4.03 2.77 -12.46
C SER A 287 -5.23 1.90 -12.06
N GLY A 288 -5.07 0.58 -12.12
CA GLY A 288 -6.15 -0.38 -11.87
C GLY A 288 -5.75 -1.48 -10.88
N ALA A 289 -6.54 -1.70 -9.83
CA ALA A 289 -6.46 -2.89 -9.00
C ALA A 289 -7.67 -3.79 -9.28
N SER A 290 -7.44 -5.07 -9.53
CA SER A 290 -8.51 -6.03 -9.78
C SER A 290 -8.29 -7.35 -9.01
N ALA A 291 -9.29 -7.81 -8.28
CA ALA A 291 -9.21 -8.97 -7.41
C ALA A 291 -10.43 -9.89 -7.56
N GLY A 292 -10.24 -11.18 -7.81
CA GLY A 292 -11.28 -12.21 -7.78
C GLY A 292 -12.05 -12.37 -9.09
N PHE A 293 -11.75 -13.43 -9.84
CA PHE A 293 -12.38 -13.76 -11.13
C PHE A 293 -13.02 -15.16 -11.14
N SER A 294 -13.04 -15.86 -10.01
CA SER A 294 -13.64 -17.19 -9.86
C SER A 294 -14.90 -17.16 -9.00
N ASN A 295 -15.91 -17.92 -9.40
CA ASN A 295 -17.18 -18.00 -8.67
C ASN A 295 -17.08 -18.70 -7.30
N ARG A 296 -15.91 -19.24 -6.96
CA ARG A 296 -15.61 -19.82 -5.64
C ARG A 296 -14.89 -18.86 -4.70
N ASP A 297 -14.48 -17.69 -5.19
CA ASP A 297 -13.67 -16.76 -4.41
C ASP A 297 -14.39 -16.29 -3.14
N PHE A 298 -13.63 -16.15 -2.05
CA PHE A 298 -14.10 -15.56 -0.80
C PHE A 298 -13.10 -14.51 -0.32
N GLY A 299 -13.57 -13.33 0.09
CA GLY A 299 -12.73 -12.31 0.73
C GLY A 299 -11.82 -11.56 -0.26
N ASN A 300 -12.31 -11.22 -1.44
CA ASN A 300 -11.51 -10.48 -2.42
C ASN A 300 -11.37 -9.01 -2.03
N LEU A 301 -10.17 -8.45 -2.19
CA LEU A 301 -9.89 -7.05 -1.90
C LEU A 301 -9.14 -6.36 -3.05
N ALA A 302 -9.70 -5.31 -3.61
CA ALA A 302 -9.01 -4.42 -4.54
C ALA A 302 -8.88 -3.02 -3.94
N ALA A 303 -7.67 -2.46 -3.93
CA ALA A 303 -7.43 -1.13 -3.38
C ALA A 303 -6.52 -0.30 -4.29
N VAL A 304 -6.89 0.97 -4.53
CA VAL A 304 -6.03 1.91 -5.24
C VAL A 304 -5.87 3.23 -4.48
N SER A 305 -4.66 3.75 -4.43
CA SER A 305 -4.38 5.12 -4.01
C SER A 305 -3.79 5.91 -5.19
N GLY A 306 -4.56 6.85 -5.73
CA GLY A 306 -4.21 7.65 -6.90
C GLY A 306 -5.44 8.29 -7.52
N ASN A 307 -5.24 9.16 -8.50
CA ASN A 307 -6.32 9.77 -9.28
C ASN A 307 -6.57 8.99 -10.57
N TYR A 308 -7.75 9.19 -11.19
CA TYR A 308 -8.11 8.56 -12.48
C TYR A 308 -7.98 7.04 -12.49
N SER A 309 -8.24 6.40 -11.35
CA SER A 309 -7.91 5.01 -11.11
C SER A 309 -9.15 4.15 -10.85
N SER A 310 -8.98 2.84 -10.87
CA SER A 310 -10.09 1.89 -10.69
C SER A 310 -9.76 0.76 -9.73
N ALA A 311 -10.67 0.45 -8.81
CA ALA A 311 -10.61 -0.72 -7.94
C ALA A 311 -11.79 -1.65 -8.23
N LEU A 312 -11.51 -2.89 -8.62
CA LEU A 312 -12.49 -3.91 -8.96
C LEU A 312 -12.28 -5.17 -8.10
N ALA A 313 -13.15 -5.41 -7.12
CA ALA A 313 -13.27 -6.72 -6.51
C ALA A 313 -14.40 -7.47 -7.24
N GLY A 314 -14.09 -8.56 -7.94
CA GLY A 314 -14.94 -9.23 -8.90
C GLY A 314 -15.94 -10.22 -8.29
N SER A 315 -15.87 -11.49 -8.70
CA SER A 315 -16.88 -12.51 -8.36
C SER A 315 -16.56 -13.24 -7.05
N GLY A 316 -17.56 -13.89 -6.45
CA GLY A 316 -17.42 -14.59 -5.16
C GLY A 316 -18.13 -13.89 -4.00
N SER A 317 -17.85 -14.33 -2.77
CA SER A 317 -18.43 -13.81 -1.53
C SER A 317 -17.45 -12.89 -0.77
N GLY A 318 -17.95 -11.82 -0.15
CA GLY A 318 -17.11 -10.95 0.69
C GLY A 318 -16.14 -10.07 -0.11
N ASN A 319 -16.63 -9.45 -1.19
CA ASN A 319 -15.82 -8.59 -2.05
C ASN A 319 -15.72 -7.18 -1.45
N ALA A 320 -14.51 -6.63 -1.41
CA ALA A 320 -14.25 -5.27 -0.97
C ALA A 320 -13.41 -4.52 -1.99
N ALA A 321 -13.83 -3.33 -2.38
CA ALA A 321 -13.07 -2.45 -3.25
C ALA A 321 -12.97 -1.06 -2.63
N VAL A 322 -11.78 -0.47 -2.61
CA VAL A 322 -11.52 0.84 -2.01
C VAL A 322 -10.62 1.72 -2.88
N THR A 323 -10.93 3.01 -2.97
CA THR A 323 -10.04 3.99 -3.60
C THR A 323 -9.81 5.23 -2.74
N PHE A 324 -8.62 5.82 -2.88
CA PHE A 324 -8.25 7.13 -2.34
C PHE A 324 -7.72 8.00 -3.48
N GLY A 325 -8.31 9.18 -3.69
CA GLY A 325 -7.98 10.12 -4.76
C GLY A 325 -9.20 10.53 -5.60
N ASN A 326 -9.00 11.42 -6.56
CA ASN A 326 -10.08 11.96 -7.39
C ASN A 326 -10.32 11.13 -8.65
N ASP A 327 -11.52 11.26 -9.24
CA ASP A 327 -11.88 10.68 -10.54
C ASP A 327 -11.74 9.15 -10.56
N ASN A 328 -12.05 8.51 -9.44
CA ASN A 328 -11.87 7.07 -9.26
C ASN A 328 -13.16 6.28 -9.49
N THR A 329 -13.03 5.06 -9.99
CA THR A 329 -14.14 4.11 -10.11
C THR A 329 -13.93 2.91 -9.18
N VAL A 330 -14.92 2.59 -8.37
CA VAL A 330 -14.89 1.46 -7.44
C VAL A 330 -16.02 0.51 -7.80
N ARG A 331 -15.72 -0.78 -7.89
CA ARG A 331 -16.72 -1.81 -8.10
C ARG A 331 -16.42 -3.02 -7.23
N ALA A 332 -17.35 -3.38 -6.35
CA ALA A 332 -17.32 -4.59 -5.55
C ALA A 332 -18.47 -5.51 -5.97
N GLY A 333 -18.19 -6.67 -6.58
CA GLY A 333 -19.17 -7.63 -7.08
C GLY A 333 -19.32 -7.64 -8.62
N GLY A 334 -19.79 -8.76 -9.20
CA GLY A 334 -19.98 -8.81 -10.67
C GLY A 334 -20.37 -10.10 -11.40
N ASN A 335 -20.64 -11.26 -10.80
CA ASN A 335 -21.05 -12.47 -11.56
C ASN A 335 -22.10 -13.32 -10.82
N PRO A 336 -23.02 -14.04 -11.51
CA PRO A 336 -24.09 -14.80 -10.87
C PRO A 336 -23.53 -15.97 -10.06
N ALA A 337 -24.07 -16.14 -8.86
CA ALA A 337 -23.85 -17.35 -8.07
C ALA A 337 -24.25 -18.57 -8.91
N VAL A 338 -23.29 -19.45 -9.20
CA VAL A 338 -23.58 -20.79 -9.75
C VAL A 338 -24.13 -21.62 -8.60
N ALA A 339 -25.15 -22.43 -8.89
CA ALA A 339 -25.79 -23.33 -7.92
C ALA A 339 -24.74 -24.10 -7.11
N GLY A 340 -24.78 -23.98 -5.78
CA GLY A 340 -23.92 -24.70 -4.83
C GLY A 340 -22.87 -23.87 -4.08
N GLY A 341 -22.69 -22.58 -4.39
CA GLY A 341 -21.86 -21.66 -3.58
C GLY A 341 -22.63 -21.05 -2.39
N PRO A 342 -21.94 -20.54 -1.34
CA PRO A 342 -22.57 -19.87 -0.22
C PRO A 342 -23.44 -18.71 -0.72
N THR A 343 -24.70 -18.70 -0.30
CA THR A 343 -25.74 -17.80 -0.81
C THR A 343 -25.60 -16.37 -0.30
N SER A 344 -24.80 -16.12 0.73
CA SER A 344 -24.65 -14.79 1.34
C SER A 344 -23.41 -14.06 0.83
N ASN A 345 -23.59 -13.06 -0.04
CA ASN A 345 -22.49 -12.18 -0.45
C ASN A 345 -22.61 -10.82 0.23
N LEU A 346 -21.54 -10.39 0.90
CA LEU A 346 -21.35 -8.99 1.28
C LEU A 346 -20.44 -8.32 0.23
N ASN A 347 -20.90 -7.22 -0.36
CA ASN A 347 -20.10 -6.40 -1.27
C ASN A 347 -19.90 -5.00 -0.65
N LEU A 348 -18.65 -4.58 -0.53
CA LEU A 348 -18.26 -3.32 0.10
C LEU A 348 -17.48 -2.47 -0.91
N GLY A 349 -18.07 -1.37 -1.39
CA GLY A 349 -17.40 -0.40 -2.24
C GLY A 349 -17.22 0.91 -1.49
N PHE A 350 -15.99 1.44 -1.43
CA PHE A 350 -15.71 2.73 -0.81
C PHE A 350 -14.78 3.61 -1.65
N ALA A 351 -15.05 4.90 -1.72
CA ALA A 351 -14.11 5.87 -2.27
C ALA A 351 -13.95 7.08 -1.34
N GLN A 352 -12.75 7.66 -1.37
CA GLN A 352 -12.47 8.97 -0.81
C GLN A 352 -11.88 9.87 -1.89
N GLY A 353 -12.52 11.02 -2.14
CA GLY A 353 -12.07 12.01 -3.12
C GLY A 353 -13.20 12.46 -4.07
N ASN A 354 -12.92 13.49 -4.87
CA ASN A 354 -13.91 14.08 -5.77
C ASN A 354 -14.18 13.16 -6.97
N ASN A 355 -15.34 13.36 -7.60
CA ASN A 355 -15.72 12.74 -8.87
C ASN A 355 -15.63 11.21 -8.86
N SER A 356 -15.81 10.60 -7.69
CA SER A 356 -15.69 9.16 -7.53
C SER A 356 -17.02 8.47 -7.75
N ASN A 357 -16.99 7.35 -8.47
CA ASN A 357 -18.15 6.50 -8.72
C ASN A 357 -17.95 5.14 -8.04
N VAL A 358 -18.83 4.80 -7.11
CA VAL A 358 -18.76 3.58 -6.32
C VAL A 358 -19.98 2.71 -6.60
N MET A 359 -19.74 1.46 -6.97
CA MET A 359 -20.77 0.46 -7.21
C MET A 359 -20.53 -0.76 -6.32
N ALA A 360 -21.52 -1.13 -5.50
CA ALA A 360 -21.51 -2.36 -4.72
C ALA A 360 -22.64 -3.27 -5.18
N GLY A 361 -22.31 -4.50 -5.55
CA GLY A 361 -23.24 -5.56 -5.93
C GLY A 361 -23.24 -5.92 -7.42
N THR A 362 -24.06 -6.92 -7.77
CA THR A 362 -24.09 -7.56 -9.09
C THR A 362 -25.28 -7.07 -9.91
N LEU A 363 -25.14 -7.01 -11.24
CA LEU A 363 -26.20 -6.59 -12.17
C LEU A 363 -27.37 -7.59 -12.30
N ALA A 364 -27.28 -8.76 -11.63
CA ALA A 364 -28.30 -9.80 -11.63
C ALA A 364 -28.83 -10.01 -10.20
N ASN A 365 -30.15 -9.90 -10.04
CA ASN A 365 -30.89 -10.03 -8.79
C ASN A 365 -30.52 -11.32 -8.03
N ASN A 366 -29.82 -11.18 -6.90
CA ASN A 366 -29.66 -12.25 -5.94
C ASN A 366 -30.21 -11.80 -4.58
N SER A 367 -31.27 -12.47 -4.14
CA SER A 367 -32.08 -12.17 -2.96
C SER A 367 -31.36 -12.37 -1.61
N SER A 368 -30.08 -12.77 -1.62
CA SER A 368 -29.28 -13.06 -0.43
C SER A 368 -28.07 -12.12 -0.24
N ASN A 369 -27.92 -11.07 -1.07
CA ASN A 369 -26.77 -10.18 -1.02
C ASN A 369 -26.97 -8.98 -0.08
N ALA A 370 -25.92 -8.56 0.61
CA ALA A 370 -25.81 -7.25 1.25
C ALA A 370 -24.81 -6.38 0.48
N ASN A 371 -25.23 -5.19 0.07
CA ASN A 371 -24.41 -4.28 -0.74
C ASN A 371 -24.24 -2.96 0.01
N VAL A 372 -22.99 -2.52 0.20
CA VAL A 372 -22.67 -1.24 0.83
C VAL A 372 -21.78 -0.45 -0.11
N ALA A 373 -22.28 0.69 -0.59
CA ALA A 373 -21.53 1.64 -1.41
C ALA A 373 -21.40 2.96 -0.64
N GLY A 374 -20.18 3.47 -0.49
CA GLY A 374 -19.91 4.70 0.23
C GLY A 374 -18.92 5.61 -0.49
N VAL A 375 -19.22 6.91 -0.55
CA VAL A 375 -18.21 7.93 -0.87
C VAL A 375 -18.08 8.90 0.31
N PHE A 376 -16.84 9.16 0.73
CA PHE A 376 -16.53 10.08 1.82
C PHE A 376 -15.67 11.24 1.32
N LEU A 377 -15.99 12.46 1.78
CA LEU A 377 -15.20 13.67 1.53
C LEU A 377 -14.98 13.97 0.02
N GLY A 378 -16.00 13.78 -0.81
CA GLY A 378 -15.90 13.95 -2.26
C GLY A 378 -17.00 14.81 -2.88
N ASN A 379 -16.68 15.72 -3.80
CA ASN A 379 -17.66 16.44 -4.62
C ASN A 379 -18.09 15.61 -5.84
N HIS A 380 -19.29 15.86 -6.39
CA HIS A 380 -19.79 15.23 -7.64
C HIS A 380 -19.68 13.71 -7.66
N SER A 381 -19.93 13.08 -6.52
CA SER A 381 -19.66 11.65 -6.33
C SER A 381 -20.95 10.83 -6.28
N ILE A 382 -20.83 9.58 -6.72
CA ILE A 382 -21.95 8.65 -6.89
C ILE A 382 -21.66 7.39 -6.06
N ALA A 383 -22.59 6.99 -5.21
CA ALA A 383 -22.59 5.70 -4.54
C ALA A 383 -23.84 4.92 -4.94
N ASN A 384 -23.66 3.73 -5.52
CA ASN A 384 -24.73 2.87 -5.98
C ASN A 384 -24.59 1.48 -5.37
N ALA A 385 -25.52 1.10 -4.50
CA ALA A 385 -25.69 -0.26 -4.06
C ALA A 385 -26.75 -0.91 -4.94
N SER A 386 -26.38 -1.92 -5.72
CA SER A 386 -27.29 -2.63 -6.63
C SER A 386 -28.38 -3.38 -5.89
N ASP A 387 -29.33 -3.95 -6.62
CA ASP A 387 -30.37 -4.80 -6.05
C ASP A 387 -29.79 -5.97 -5.24
N GLY A 388 -30.49 -6.35 -4.16
CA GLY A 388 -29.99 -7.27 -3.14
C GLY A 388 -30.99 -7.47 -1.99
N ASN A 389 -30.62 -8.19 -0.93
CA ASN A 389 -31.45 -8.31 0.27
C ASN A 389 -31.42 -7.00 1.10
N ALA A 390 -30.20 -6.48 1.32
CA ALA A 390 -29.95 -5.28 2.12
C ALA A 390 -28.99 -4.36 1.36
N ASN A 391 -29.43 -3.16 1.02
CA ASN A 391 -28.66 -2.24 0.17
C ASN A 391 -28.46 -0.90 0.90
N ILE A 392 -27.22 -0.48 1.06
CA ILE A 392 -26.86 0.79 1.70
C ILE A 392 -26.00 1.58 0.73
N ALA A 393 -26.46 2.77 0.37
CA ALA A 393 -25.70 3.73 -0.41
C ALA A 393 -25.57 5.05 0.37
N ALA A 394 -24.35 5.52 0.55
CA ALA A 394 -24.08 6.76 1.26
C ALA A 394 -23.08 7.64 0.52
N VAL A 395 -23.37 8.93 0.43
CA VAL A 395 -22.41 9.93 -0.04
C VAL A 395 -22.29 11.04 0.98
N VAL A 396 -21.07 11.27 1.47
CA VAL A 396 -20.71 12.44 2.26
C VAL A 396 -19.90 13.36 1.35
N SER A 397 -20.56 14.41 0.87
CA SER A 397 -20.05 15.32 -0.16
C SER A 397 -20.16 16.77 0.30
N ALA A 398 -19.32 17.66 -0.24
CA ALA A 398 -19.55 19.10 -0.11
C ALA A 398 -20.47 19.64 -1.23
N THR A 399 -20.58 18.98 -2.39
CA THR A 399 -21.38 19.44 -3.55
C THR A 399 -21.85 18.26 -4.42
N ASN A 400 -23.15 18.21 -4.80
CA ASN A 400 -23.73 17.29 -5.79
C ASN A 400 -23.43 15.80 -5.57
N GLY A 401 -23.83 15.26 -4.42
CA GLY A 401 -23.72 13.83 -4.13
C GLY A 401 -24.94 13.02 -4.60
N HIS A 402 -24.73 11.82 -5.14
CA HIS A 402 -25.82 10.92 -5.54
C HIS A 402 -25.68 9.57 -4.86
N ALA A 403 -26.66 9.18 -4.03
CA ALA A 403 -26.73 7.86 -3.41
C ALA A 403 -27.94 7.09 -3.92
N GLN A 404 -27.73 5.88 -4.44
CA GLN A 404 -28.78 5.00 -4.91
C GLN A 404 -28.64 3.63 -4.25
N ALA A 405 -29.65 3.24 -3.46
CA ALA A 405 -29.84 1.87 -3.03
C ALA A 405 -30.89 1.22 -3.94
N GLY A 406 -30.57 0.04 -4.46
CA GLY A 406 -31.43 -0.74 -5.34
C GLY A 406 -32.70 -1.25 -4.64
N SER A 407 -33.32 -2.27 -5.24
CA SER A 407 -34.49 -2.96 -4.69
C SER A 407 -34.07 -4.17 -3.86
N GLY A 408 -34.86 -4.47 -2.83
CA GLY A 408 -34.50 -5.45 -1.81
C GLY A 408 -35.41 -5.45 -0.61
N ASN A 409 -35.13 -6.28 0.40
CA ASN A 409 -35.93 -6.26 1.64
C ASN A 409 -35.70 -4.97 2.43
N ALA A 410 -34.45 -4.51 2.55
CA ALA A 410 -34.10 -3.28 3.24
C ALA A 410 -33.17 -2.40 2.40
N ASN A 411 -33.56 -1.15 2.15
CA ASN A 411 -32.79 -0.25 1.29
C ASN A 411 -32.63 1.13 1.96
N ILE A 412 -31.38 1.58 2.13
CA ILE A 412 -31.05 2.87 2.75
C ILE A 412 -30.18 3.66 1.79
N ALA A 413 -30.65 4.84 1.40
CA ALA A 413 -29.88 5.80 0.61
C ALA A 413 -29.73 7.12 1.37
N GLY A 414 -28.51 7.62 1.50
CA GLY A 414 -28.20 8.84 2.25
C GLY A 414 -27.24 9.74 1.51
N VAL A 415 -27.56 11.02 1.38
CA VAL A 415 -26.60 12.04 0.95
C VAL A 415 -26.48 13.13 2.01
N TYR A 416 -25.27 13.38 2.46
CA TYR A 416 -24.92 14.52 3.29
C TYR A 416 -24.14 15.49 2.41
N ALA A 417 -24.75 16.61 2.01
CA ALA A 417 -24.25 17.53 0.98
C ALA A 417 -24.25 19.01 1.41
N GLY A 418 -23.35 19.82 0.83
CA GLY A 418 -23.35 21.27 1.01
C GLY A 418 -24.43 22.00 0.21
N THR A 419 -24.49 21.80 -1.11
CA THR A 419 -25.32 22.62 -2.04
C THR A 419 -26.19 21.84 -3.04
N GLY A 420 -26.15 20.50 -3.08
CA GLY A 420 -26.95 19.70 -4.02
C GLY A 420 -26.75 18.18 -3.85
N GLY A 421 -27.78 17.38 -4.15
CA GLY A 421 -27.67 15.92 -4.08
C GLY A 421 -28.99 15.14 -4.13
N SER A 422 -28.91 13.86 -4.48
CA SER A 422 -30.07 12.97 -4.55
C SER A 422 -29.85 11.65 -3.81
N ALA A 423 -30.81 11.25 -2.99
CA ALA A 423 -30.88 9.91 -2.41
C ALA A 423 -32.10 9.16 -2.95
N GLN A 424 -31.89 7.94 -3.46
CA GLN A 424 -32.97 7.07 -3.92
C GLN A 424 -32.84 5.67 -3.32
N ALA A 425 -33.88 5.20 -2.66
CA ALA A 425 -34.05 3.81 -2.27
C ALA A 425 -35.12 3.16 -3.17
N GLY A 426 -34.81 1.98 -3.73
CA GLY A 426 -35.67 1.21 -4.64
C GLY A 426 -36.93 0.64 -3.98
N PHE A 427 -37.47 -0.46 -4.50
CA PHE A 427 -38.65 -1.13 -3.94
C PHE A 427 -38.25 -2.15 -2.87
N GLY A 428 -39.06 -2.27 -1.81
CA GLY A 428 -38.74 -3.13 -0.70
C GLY A 428 -39.70 -3.10 0.48
N ASN A 429 -39.39 -3.89 1.51
CA ASN A 429 -40.17 -3.94 2.74
C ASN A 429 -39.84 -2.75 3.65
N LEU A 430 -38.55 -2.40 3.82
CA LEU A 430 -38.05 -1.36 4.72
C LEU A 430 -37.13 -0.39 3.99
N ASN A 431 -37.65 0.77 3.57
CA ASN A 431 -36.89 1.70 2.74
C ASN A 431 -36.76 3.10 3.35
N ALA A 432 -35.54 3.63 3.33
CA ALA A 432 -35.24 4.97 3.81
C ALA A 432 -34.39 5.74 2.80
N ALA A 433 -34.78 6.98 2.51
CA ALA A 433 -33.99 7.91 1.69
C ALA A 433 -33.84 9.25 2.42
N ALA A 434 -32.62 9.73 2.59
CA ALA A 434 -32.37 10.99 3.29
C ALA A 434 -31.36 11.87 2.54
N VAL A 435 -31.65 13.17 2.48
CA VAL A 435 -30.67 14.17 2.04
C VAL A 435 -30.58 15.31 3.05
N SER A 436 -29.37 15.77 3.36
CA SER A 436 -29.10 16.92 4.22
C SER A 436 -28.29 17.98 3.46
N GLY A 437 -28.72 19.24 3.55
CA GLY A 437 -27.97 20.42 3.10
C GLY A 437 -27.16 21.04 4.25
N LEU A 438 -25.93 21.49 3.99
CA LEU A 438 -25.07 22.18 4.98
C LEU A 438 -24.98 23.69 4.79
N LEU A 439 -25.26 24.20 3.58
CA LEU A 439 -25.08 25.62 3.25
C LEU A 439 -26.42 26.29 2.90
N PRO A 440 -26.67 27.53 3.39
CA PRO A 440 -27.80 28.34 2.95
C PRO A 440 -27.71 28.62 1.44
N GLY A 441 -28.80 28.44 0.69
CA GLY A 441 -28.84 28.65 -0.76
C GLY A 441 -29.85 27.76 -1.49
N THR A 442 -29.90 27.87 -2.81
CA THR A 442 -30.79 27.07 -3.69
C THR A 442 -30.32 25.61 -3.75
N ASN A 443 -30.71 24.83 -2.74
CA ASN A 443 -30.30 23.43 -2.61
C ASN A 443 -31.19 22.54 -3.49
N ASN A 444 -30.65 21.95 -4.55
CA ASN A 444 -31.37 20.97 -5.38
C ASN A 444 -31.28 19.56 -4.75
N LEU A 445 -32.09 19.34 -3.70
CA LEU A 445 -32.07 18.11 -2.90
C LEU A 445 -33.30 17.22 -3.18
N THR A 446 -33.06 15.98 -3.60
CA THR A 446 -34.12 15.00 -3.86
C THR A 446 -33.93 13.75 -3.01
N ALA A 447 -35.00 13.29 -2.36
CA ALA A 447 -34.98 12.08 -1.56
C ALA A 447 -36.24 11.28 -1.92
N ASN A 448 -36.10 10.02 -2.31
CA ASN A 448 -37.22 9.18 -2.73
C ASN A 448 -37.04 7.73 -2.26
N ALA A 449 -38.04 7.18 -1.58
CA ALA A 449 -38.12 5.78 -1.17
C ALA A 449 -39.42 5.17 -1.70
N LEU A 450 -39.35 3.97 -2.28
CA LEU A 450 -40.51 3.24 -2.82
C LEU A 450 -40.82 2.01 -1.93
N GLY A 451 -41.93 1.30 -2.11
CA GLY A 451 -42.25 0.08 -1.34
C GLY A 451 -43.22 0.25 -0.16
N SER A 452 -43.32 -0.82 0.66
CA SER A 452 -44.38 -1.03 1.65
C SER A 452 -44.24 -0.17 2.91
N LEU A 453 -43.08 -0.20 3.58
CA LEU A 453 -42.74 0.74 4.65
C LEU A 453 -41.61 1.65 4.17
N LYS A 454 -41.93 2.93 3.99
CA LYS A 454 -41.01 3.92 3.42
C LYS A 454 -40.92 5.18 4.27
N THR A 455 -39.72 5.75 4.36
CA THR A 455 -39.48 7.03 5.03
C THR A 455 -38.51 7.88 4.23
N THR A 456 -38.85 9.16 4.08
CA THR A 456 -38.05 10.12 3.33
C THR A 456 -37.75 11.33 4.21
N PHE A 457 -36.49 11.73 4.33
CA PHE A 457 -36.08 12.92 5.08
C PHE A 457 -35.37 13.93 4.19
N LYS A 458 -35.66 15.21 4.40
CA LYS A 458 -34.92 16.33 3.82
C LYS A 458 -34.59 17.32 4.93
N PHE A 459 -33.30 17.51 5.20
CA PHE A 459 -32.82 18.52 6.14
C PHE A 459 -32.28 19.71 5.37
N LEU A 460 -32.89 20.88 5.55
CA LEU A 460 -32.44 22.15 4.97
C LEU A 460 -31.80 22.98 6.09
N PRO A 461 -30.69 23.67 5.84
CA PRO A 461 -30.14 24.61 6.81
C PRO A 461 -31.14 25.76 7.01
N PRO A 462 -31.23 26.33 8.22
CA PRO A 462 -32.09 27.48 8.48
C PRO A 462 -31.73 28.61 7.51
N ALA A 463 -32.74 29.24 6.91
CA ALA A 463 -32.53 30.46 6.13
C ALA A 463 -31.95 31.51 7.07
N LEU A 464 -30.72 31.97 6.81
CA LEU A 464 -30.19 33.15 7.46
C LEU A 464 -30.88 34.36 6.81
N ASP A 465 -31.99 34.82 7.40
CA ASP A 465 -32.56 36.14 7.11
C ASP A 465 -31.59 37.22 7.61
N PHE A 466 -30.50 37.44 6.87
CA PHE A 466 -29.79 38.70 6.92
C PHE A 466 -30.50 39.64 5.94
N LEU A 467 -31.60 40.26 6.37
CA LEU A 467 -32.05 41.62 6.03
C LEU A 467 -33.52 41.82 6.47
N GLY A 468 -33.69 42.49 7.61
CA GLY A 468 -34.89 43.22 7.97
C GLY A 468 -34.83 43.73 9.42
N PRO A 469 -35.27 44.96 9.72
CA PRO A 469 -36.00 45.91 8.87
C PRO A 469 -35.11 46.91 8.11
#